data_AF-A0A924ELW6-F1
#
_entry.id   AF-A0A924ELW6-F1
#
_cell.length_a   1.000
_cell.length_b   1.000
_cell.length_c   1.000
_cell.angle_alpha   90.00
_cell.angle_beta   90.00
_cell.angle_gamma   90.00
#
_symmetry.space_group_name_H-M   'P 1'
#
loop_
_entity.id
_entity.type
_entity.pdbx_description
1 polymer ?
#
loop_
_entity_poly.entity_id
_entity_poly.type
_entity_poly.pdbx_seq_one_letter_code
_entity_poly.pdbx_strand_id
1 'polypeptide(L)'
;MTILCTYCKRPIEGEYTIAGNANYHTACYNSHVALKCCICHNPINGTYLHDDWGNNACAHHTIKHCDSCNRITPLPAPVNGRYYCPGCTATAANSTAAIPAVYKNILAVFTRYGINAPVGVPVHIVDKPTLTTAAKSINTPHLLGLAVTNTHTSGLFGGKTFTHNIYILGGLPALEFEAVLAHELLHTWLNQYGVKMTDPETEGFCNLGSYLVLTIAATKHAQQLMKKIKEDKSPVYGAGFRHMLTEVQCKGWTLLLTEIKARTG
;
A
#
# COMPACT_ATOMS: atom_id res chain seq x y z
N MET A 1 18.16 44.46 -31.91
CA MET A 1 17.67 43.06 -31.90
C MET A 1 16.61 42.96 -30.82
N THR A 2 15.37 42.69 -31.17
CA THR A 2 14.25 42.68 -30.21
C THR A 2 14.19 41.33 -29.53
N ILE A 3 14.30 41.30 -28.20
CA ILE A 3 14.13 40.08 -27.42
C ILE A 3 12.64 39.83 -27.26
N LEU A 4 12.17 38.64 -27.64
CA LEU A 4 10.77 38.23 -27.50
C LEU A 4 10.62 37.25 -26.33
N CYS A 5 9.53 37.38 -25.59
CA CYS A 5 9.12 36.41 -24.59
C CYS A 5 8.69 35.10 -25.26
N THR A 6 9.27 33.98 -24.84
CA THR A 6 9.03 32.66 -25.44
C THR A 6 7.62 32.18 -25.18
N TYR A 7 7.00 32.59 -24.06
CA TYR A 7 5.63 32.23 -23.71
C TYR A 7 4.59 33.07 -24.49
N CYS A 8 4.56 34.39 -24.29
CA CYS A 8 3.50 35.26 -24.85
C CYS A 8 3.82 35.81 -26.25
N LYS A 9 5.03 35.58 -26.77
CA LYS A 9 5.53 36.04 -28.08
C LYS A 9 5.62 37.57 -28.27
N ARG A 10 5.49 38.35 -27.19
CA ARG A 10 5.60 39.82 -27.22
C ARG A 10 7.03 40.30 -26.91
N PRO A 11 7.45 41.49 -27.38
CA PRO A 11 8.72 42.11 -26.99
C PRO A 11 8.87 42.23 -25.47
N ILE A 12 10.09 42.02 -24.99
CA ILE A 12 10.45 42.27 -23.59
C ILE A 12 11.13 43.63 -23.48
N GLU A 13 10.59 44.46 -22.60
CA GLU A 13 11.14 45.76 -22.23
C GLU A 13 11.55 45.68 -20.75
N GLY A 14 12.82 46.00 -20.43
CA GLY A 14 13.34 45.95 -19.05
C GLY A 14 13.88 44.58 -18.62
N GLU A 15 13.86 44.32 -17.32
CA GLU A 15 14.36 43.07 -16.72
C GLU A 15 13.53 41.86 -17.14
N TYR A 16 14.19 40.70 -17.28
CA TYR A 16 13.58 39.48 -17.78
C TYR A 16 14.24 38.24 -17.19
N THR A 17 13.54 37.11 -17.28
CA THR A 17 14.02 35.82 -16.80
C THR A 17 14.54 34.99 -17.97
N ILE A 18 15.73 34.43 -17.81
CA ILE A 18 16.33 33.45 -18.72
C ILE A 18 16.20 32.07 -18.09
N ALA A 19 15.63 31.12 -18.83
CA ALA A 19 15.57 29.72 -18.42
C ALA A 19 15.99 28.83 -19.60
N GLY A 20 17.12 28.13 -19.45
CA GLY A 20 17.78 27.45 -20.56
C GLY A 20 18.15 28.46 -21.65
N ASN A 21 17.74 28.18 -22.89
CA ASN A 21 17.98 29.05 -24.06
C ASN A 21 16.80 29.99 -24.38
N ALA A 22 15.86 30.18 -23.45
CA ALA A 22 14.63 30.92 -23.69
C ALA A 22 14.51 32.14 -22.76
N ASN A 23 13.99 33.24 -23.32
CA ASN A 23 13.75 34.51 -22.61
C ASN A 23 12.26 34.65 -22.28
N TYR A 24 11.93 35.18 -21.12
CA TYR A 24 10.55 35.36 -20.66
C TYR A 24 10.40 36.68 -19.92
N HIS A 25 9.24 37.34 -20.04
CA HIS A 25 8.84 38.31 -19.02
C HIS A 25 8.82 37.61 -17.66
N THR A 26 9.33 38.24 -16.61
CA THR A 26 9.37 37.66 -15.24
C THR A 26 7.99 37.14 -14.80
N ALA A 27 6.92 37.89 -15.10
CA ALA A 27 5.55 37.46 -14.83
C ALA A 27 5.11 36.24 -15.65
N CYS A 28 5.50 36.18 -16.93
CA CYS A 28 5.20 35.01 -17.78
C CYS A 28 5.93 33.76 -17.28
N TYR A 29 7.19 33.90 -16.89
CA TYR A 29 7.97 32.81 -16.32
C TYR A 29 7.32 32.30 -15.03
N ASN A 30 7.12 33.17 -14.04
CA ASN A 30 6.58 32.79 -12.74
C ASN A 30 5.18 32.15 -12.83
N SER A 31 4.34 32.64 -13.74
CA SER A 31 2.97 32.15 -13.88
C SER A 31 2.86 30.83 -14.64
N HIS A 32 3.70 30.61 -15.65
CA HIS A 32 3.46 29.54 -16.64
C HIS A 32 4.64 28.59 -16.90
N VAL A 33 5.84 28.93 -16.43
CA VAL A 33 7.07 28.17 -16.76
C VAL A 33 7.80 27.69 -15.51
N ALA A 34 7.83 28.53 -14.47
CA ALA A 34 8.54 28.23 -13.24
C ALA A 34 8.05 26.93 -12.60
N LEU A 35 9.00 26.12 -12.12
CA LEU A 35 8.70 24.97 -11.28
C LEU A 35 8.02 25.47 -10.00
N LYS A 36 6.80 24.98 -9.70
CA LYS A 36 6.05 25.41 -8.51
C LYS A 36 6.04 24.34 -7.44
N CYS A 37 6.12 24.79 -6.19
CA CYS A 37 5.93 23.93 -5.03
C CYS A 37 4.47 23.50 -4.91
N CYS A 38 4.20 22.20 -4.75
CA CYS A 38 2.84 21.69 -4.56
C CYS A 38 2.23 22.03 -3.19
N ILE A 39 3.04 22.55 -2.25
CA ILE A 39 2.60 22.90 -0.89
C ILE A 39 2.30 24.40 -0.77
N CYS A 40 3.26 25.27 -1.13
CA CYS A 40 3.10 26.73 -1.00
C CYS A 40 2.73 27.44 -2.31
N HIS A 41 2.71 26.72 -3.43
CA HIS A 41 2.39 27.25 -4.77
C HIS A 41 3.34 28.32 -5.33
N ASN A 42 4.40 28.66 -4.58
CA ASN A 42 5.42 29.60 -5.03
C ASN A 42 6.41 28.93 -6.02
N PRO A 43 7.04 29.73 -6.90
CA PRO A 43 8.20 29.29 -7.68
C PRO A 43 9.31 28.72 -6.79
N ILE A 44 9.90 27.61 -7.23
CA ILE A 44 11.03 26.95 -6.57
C ILE A 44 12.32 27.54 -7.13
N ASN A 45 13.08 28.21 -6.26
CA ASN A 45 14.45 28.62 -6.53
C ASN A 45 15.37 27.76 -5.66
N GLY A 46 16.19 26.88 -6.27
CA GLY A 46 17.12 26.01 -5.56
C GLY A 46 16.64 24.56 -5.44
N THR A 47 17.01 23.89 -4.34
CA THR A 47 16.77 22.45 -4.15
C THR A 47 15.31 22.14 -3.84
N TYR A 48 14.86 20.98 -4.31
CA TYR A 48 13.50 20.49 -4.11
C TYR A 48 13.49 18.96 -4.03
N LEU A 49 12.41 18.44 -3.44
CA LEU A 49 12.06 17.03 -3.52
C LEU A 49 11.04 16.83 -4.63
N HIS A 50 11.22 15.75 -5.40
CA HIS A 50 10.31 15.30 -6.42
C HIS A 50 9.75 13.93 -6.02
N ASP A 51 8.43 13.74 -6.14
CA ASP A 51 7.82 12.43 -5.91
C ASP A 51 7.50 11.71 -7.23
N ASP A 52 7.20 10.42 -7.13
CA ASP A 52 6.81 9.62 -8.28
C ASP A 52 5.51 10.13 -8.93
N TRP A 53 4.72 10.98 -8.25
CA TRP A 53 3.46 11.59 -8.72
C TRP A 53 3.65 12.85 -9.55
N GLY A 54 4.89 13.30 -9.76
CA GLY A 54 5.21 14.51 -10.51
C GLY A 54 5.12 15.80 -9.67
N ASN A 55 4.92 15.69 -8.37
CA ASN A 55 4.85 16.83 -7.47
C ASN A 55 6.26 17.24 -7.04
N ASN A 56 6.46 18.55 -6.90
CA ASN A 56 7.72 19.14 -6.46
C ASN A 56 7.46 19.92 -5.18
N ALA A 57 8.32 19.78 -4.17
CA ALA A 57 8.22 20.56 -2.94
C ALA A 57 9.57 21.19 -2.57
N CYS A 58 9.55 22.48 -2.26
CA CYS A 58 10.74 23.22 -1.87
C CYS A 58 11.30 22.72 -0.53
N ALA A 59 12.63 22.78 -0.38
CA ALA A 59 13.35 22.23 0.77
C ALA A 59 13.08 22.93 2.11
N HIS A 60 12.45 24.11 2.12
CA HIS A 60 12.13 24.85 3.36
C HIS A 60 10.95 24.25 4.14
N HIS A 61 10.23 23.29 3.57
CA HIS A 61 9.16 22.58 4.25
C HIS A 61 9.69 21.30 4.89
N THR A 62 9.17 20.97 6.08
CA THR A 62 9.26 19.61 6.61
C THR A 62 8.32 18.71 5.81
N ILE A 63 8.85 18.02 4.81
CA ILE A 63 8.07 17.19 3.91
C ILE A 63 7.65 15.89 4.58
N LYS A 64 6.34 15.66 4.63
CA LYS A 64 5.73 14.36 4.95
C LYS A 64 5.15 13.77 3.67
N HIS A 65 5.29 12.47 3.50
CA HIS A 65 4.68 11.74 2.40
C HIS A 65 3.34 11.13 2.84
N CYS A 66 2.43 10.92 1.89
CA CYS A 66 1.27 10.08 2.14
C CYS A 66 1.71 8.65 2.52
N ASP A 67 1.24 8.17 3.67
CA ASP A 67 1.62 6.86 4.22
C ASP A 67 1.12 5.69 3.37
N SER A 68 0.18 5.92 2.44
CA SER A 68 -0.30 4.91 1.50
C SER A 68 0.41 5.00 0.16
N CYS A 69 0.31 6.15 -0.52
CA CYS A 69 0.75 6.29 -1.91
C CYS A 69 2.06 7.08 -2.10
N ASN A 70 2.73 7.49 -1.02
CA ASN A 70 3.99 8.24 -1.03
C ASN A 70 3.93 9.64 -1.68
N ARG A 71 2.73 10.12 -2.03
CA ARG A 71 2.52 11.44 -2.66
C ARG A 71 2.86 12.58 -1.71
N ILE A 72 3.60 13.56 -2.22
CA ILE A 72 3.86 14.85 -1.60
C ILE A 72 2.75 15.82 -2.03
N THR A 73 2.02 16.34 -1.05
CA THR A 73 0.94 17.30 -1.20
C THR A 73 0.62 17.86 0.19
N PRO A 74 -0.13 18.96 0.33
CA PRO A 74 -0.73 19.31 1.61
C PRO A 74 -1.50 18.11 2.16
N LEU A 75 -1.10 17.66 3.36
CA LEU A 75 -1.71 16.52 4.04
C LEU A 75 -2.67 17.03 5.12
N PRO A 76 -3.89 16.46 5.22
CA PRO A 76 -4.78 16.68 6.35
C PRO A 76 -4.18 16.12 7.65
N ALA A 77 -4.88 16.36 8.77
CA ALA A 77 -4.54 15.75 10.05
C ALA A 77 -4.50 14.21 9.95
N PRO A 78 -3.60 13.55 10.69
CA PRO A 78 -3.43 12.10 10.61
C PRO A 78 -4.65 11.36 11.18
N VAL A 79 -5.01 10.24 10.56
CA VAL A 79 -6.06 9.31 11.01
C VAL A 79 -5.39 8.04 11.50
N ASN A 80 -5.67 7.62 12.75
CA ASN A 80 -5.01 6.47 13.38
C ASN A 80 -3.46 6.55 13.36
N GLY A 81 -2.92 7.78 13.41
CA GLY A 81 -1.48 8.03 13.37
C GLY A 81 -0.85 8.00 11.96
N ARG A 82 -1.66 7.96 10.89
CA ARG A 82 -1.21 7.94 9.50
C ARG A 82 -1.69 9.17 8.72
N TYR A 83 -0.84 9.74 7.89
CA TYR A 83 -1.15 10.84 6.98
C TYR A 83 -1.53 10.30 5.61
N TYR A 84 -2.72 10.67 5.12
CA TYR A 84 -3.18 10.33 3.79
C TYR A 84 -3.40 11.58 2.95
N CYS A 85 -2.95 11.57 1.69
CA CYS A 85 -3.27 12.64 0.77
C CYS A 85 -4.79 12.69 0.49
N PRO A 86 -5.34 13.83 0.02
CA PRO A 86 -6.77 13.95 -0.24
C PRO A 86 -7.35 12.85 -1.14
N GLY A 87 -6.60 12.41 -2.15
CA GLY A 87 -7.01 11.29 -3.01
C GLY A 87 -7.12 9.94 -2.28
N CYS A 88 -6.19 9.66 -1.37
CA CYS A 88 -6.25 8.47 -0.53
C CYS A 88 -7.40 8.57 0.49
N THR A 89 -7.55 9.73 1.14
CA THR A 89 -8.65 10.00 2.10
C THR A 89 -10.02 9.82 1.46
N ALA A 90 -10.22 10.26 0.21
CA ALA A 90 -11.49 10.15 -0.51
C ALA A 90 -11.94 8.69 -0.72
N THR A 91 -11.03 7.72 -0.63
CA THR A 91 -11.31 6.29 -0.81
C THR A 91 -11.25 5.50 0.50
N ALA A 92 -11.16 6.18 1.65
CA ALA A 92 -10.93 5.52 2.93
C ALA A 92 -12.06 4.52 3.29
N ALA A 93 -11.68 3.28 3.59
CA ALA A 93 -12.58 2.23 4.04
C ALA A 93 -12.94 2.46 5.52
N ASN A 94 -14.11 3.04 5.74
CA ASN A 94 -14.65 3.34 7.07
C ASN A 94 -15.96 2.58 7.38
N SER A 95 -16.44 1.75 6.45
CA SER A 95 -17.67 0.97 6.64
C SER A 95 -17.53 -0.44 6.10
N THR A 96 -18.26 -1.37 6.68
CA THR A 96 -18.27 -2.78 6.27
C THR A 96 -19.05 -3.04 4.98
N ALA A 97 -19.77 -2.04 4.46
CA ALA A 97 -20.64 -2.18 3.28
C ALA A 97 -19.87 -2.59 2.01
N ALA A 98 -18.61 -2.15 1.86
CA ALA A 98 -17.79 -2.49 0.70
C ALA A 98 -17.14 -3.88 0.80
N ILE A 99 -17.08 -4.47 2.00
CA ILE A 99 -16.33 -5.71 2.26
C ILE A 99 -16.76 -6.86 1.36
N PRO A 100 -18.06 -7.17 1.15
CA PRO A 100 -18.45 -8.31 0.32
C PRO A 100 -17.92 -8.21 -1.12
N ALA A 101 -17.92 -7.01 -1.71
CA ALA A 101 -17.41 -6.78 -3.06
C ALA A 101 -15.88 -6.93 -3.11
N VAL A 102 -15.17 -6.33 -2.15
CA VAL A 102 -13.70 -6.44 -2.03
C VAL A 102 -13.28 -7.90 -1.84
N TYR A 103 -13.94 -8.61 -0.92
CA TYR A 103 -13.69 -10.02 -0.62
C TYR A 103 -13.88 -10.91 -1.86
N LYS A 104 -14.98 -10.69 -2.60
CA LYS A 104 -15.26 -11.41 -3.85
C LYS A 104 -14.14 -11.20 -4.88
N ASN A 105 -13.64 -9.97 -5.01
CA ASN A 105 -12.55 -9.66 -5.94
C ASN A 105 -11.25 -10.39 -5.54
N ILE A 106 -10.89 -10.37 -4.26
CA ILE A 106 -9.71 -11.08 -3.74
C ILE A 106 -9.81 -12.58 -4.01
N LEU A 107 -10.95 -13.21 -3.69
CA LEU A 107 -11.14 -14.64 -3.96
C LEU A 107 -11.05 -14.98 -5.45
N ALA A 108 -11.58 -14.11 -6.33
CA ALA A 108 -11.46 -14.28 -7.77
C ALA A 108 -10.00 -14.20 -8.23
N VAL A 109 -9.18 -13.32 -7.64
CA VAL A 109 -7.74 -13.28 -7.89
C VAL A 109 -7.08 -14.56 -7.40
N PHE A 110 -7.29 -14.95 -6.14
CA PHE A 110 -6.71 -16.14 -5.53
C PHE A 110 -7.01 -17.43 -6.31
N THR A 111 -8.25 -17.58 -6.78
CA THR A 111 -8.67 -18.74 -7.57
C THR A 111 -7.87 -18.88 -8.88
N ARG A 112 -7.51 -17.76 -9.54
CA ARG A 112 -6.68 -17.79 -10.77
C ARG A 112 -5.28 -18.37 -10.53
N TYR A 113 -4.80 -18.33 -9.28
CA TYR A 113 -3.50 -18.84 -8.87
C TYR A 113 -3.59 -20.15 -8.07
N GLY A 114 -4.77 -20.78 -8.02
CA GLY A 114 -4.98 -22.06 -7.32
C GLY A 114 -5.08 -21.94 -5.80
N ILE A 115 -5.23 -20.72 -5.26
CA ILE A 115 -5.38 -20.47 -3.83
C ILE A 115 -6.87 -20.55 -3.48
N ASN A 116 -7.26 -21.61 -2.78
CA ASN A 116 -8.63 -21.78 -2.27
C ASN A 116 -8.73 -21.26 -0.84
N ALA A 117 -8.78 -19.94 -0.65
CA ALA A 117 -8.92 -19.30 0.66
C ALA A 117 -10.29 -19.59 1.31
N PRO A 118 -10.38 -19.61 2.65
CA PRO A 118 -11.65 -19.69 3.36
C PRO A 118 -12.65 -18.64 2.87
N VAL A 119 -13.92 -19.02 2.79
CA VAL A 119 -15.01 -18.12 2.35
C VAL A 119 -15.83 -17.67 3.56
N GLY A 120 -16.33 -16.43 3.52
CA GLY A 120 -17.23 -15.91 4.54
C GLY A 120 -16.57 -15.64 5.90
N VAL A 121 -15.24 -15.50 5.94
CA VAL A 121 -14.53 -15.08 7.16
C VAL A 121 -15.02 -13.68 7.56
N PRO A 122 -15.54 -13.49 8.79
CA PRO A 122 -15.93 -12.17 9.29
C PRO A 122 -14.76 -11.18 9.23
N VAL A 123 -15.02 -9.99 8.69
CA VAL A 123 -14.04 -8.89 8.60
C VAL A 123 -14.58 -7.69 9.38
N HIS A 124 -13.78 -7.19 10.32
CA HIS A 124 -14.10 -6.07 11.18
C HIS A 124 -13.20 -4.89 10.88
N ILE A 125 -13.78 -3.72 10.65
CA ILE A 125 -13.03 -2.46 10.57
C ILE A 125 -12.97 -1.86 11.97
N VAL A 126 -11.76 -1.65 12.50
CA VAL A 126 -11.54 -1.27 13.90
C VAL A 126 -10.57 -0.10 14.02
N ASP A 127 -10.60 0.60 15.16
CA ASP A 127 -9.60 1.63 15.46
C ASP A 127 -8.25 1.02 15.90
N LYS A 128 -7.22 1.88 16.01
CA LYS A 128 -5.88 1.45 16.41
C LYS A 128 -5.84 0.80 17.80
N PRO A 129 -6.46 1.36 18.86
CA PRO A 129 -6.47 0.73 20.18
C PRO A 129 -7.11 -0.67 20.18
N THR A 130 -8.22 -0.86 19.47
CA THR A 130 -8.90 -2.16 19.36
C THR A 130 -8.01 -3.16 18.62
N LEU A 131 -7.39 -2.75 17.50
CA LEU A 131 -6.49 -3.62 16.74
C LEU A 131 -5.27 -4.05 17.59
N THR A 132 -4.63 -3.12 18.28
CA THR A 132 -3.50 -3.40 19.18
C THR A 132 -3.91 -4.33 20.33
N THR A 133 -5.10 -4.14 20.89
CA THR A 133 -5.62 -5.01 21.97
C THR A 133 -5.88 -6.43 21.45
N ALA A 134 -6.46 -6.56 20.26
CA ALA A 134 -6.72 -7.85 19.62
C ALA A 134 -5.43 -8.63 19.31
N ALA A 135 -4.33 -7.90 19.05
CA ALA A 135 -3.03 -8.47 18.73
C ALA A 135 -2.33 -9.14 19.93
N LYS A 136 -2.85 -8.97 21.17
CA LYS A 136 -2.57 -9.70 22.42
C LYS A 136 -1.11 -9.98 22.85
N SER A 137 -0.10 -9.61 22.07
CA SER A 137 1.37 -9.66 22.31
C SER A 137 2.19 -9.35 21.05
N ILE A 138 1.57 -9.25 19.86
CA ILE A 138 2.27 -8.91 18.61
C ILE A 138 2.66 -7.41 18.64
N ASN A 139 3.92 -7.12 18.95
CA ASN A 139 4.45 -5.76 18.98
C ASN A 139 4.91 -5.31 17.59
N THR A 140 3.94 -5.11 16.68
CA THR A 140 4.19 -4.52 15.37
C THR A 140 3.61 -3.10 15.34
N PRO A 141 4.43 -2.04 15.49
CA PRO A 141 3.93 -0.66 15.61
C PRO A 141 3.17 -0.15 14.36
N HIS A 142 3.22 -0.91 13.27
CA HIS A 142 2.58 -0.63 11.99
C HIS A 142 1.52 -1.66 11.58
N LEU A 143 0.96 -2.42 12.54
CA LEU A 143 -0.11 -3.39 12.27
C LEU A 143 -1.31 -2.71 11.58
N LEU A 144 -1.64 -3.18 10.37
CA LEU A 144 -2.79 -2.69 9.59
C LEU A 144 -3.94 -3.69 9.56
N GLY A 145 -3.65 -4.98 9.77
CA GLY A 145 -4.61 -6.08 9.78
C GLY A 145 -4.20 -7.14 10.79
N LEU A 146 -5.14 -8.01 11.16
CA LEU A 146 -4.88 -9.16 12.02
C LEU A 146 -5.90 -10.27 11.75
N ALA A 147 -5.43 -11.43 11.31
CA ALA A 147 -6.19 -12.67 11.32
C ALA A 147 -6.08 -13.37 12.69
N VAL A 148 -7.22 -13.63 13.31
CA VAL A 148 -7.34 -14.40 14.56
C VAL A 148 -8.01 -15.73 14.24
N THR A 149 -7.33 -16.84 14.57
CA THR A 149 -7.87 -18.19 14.42
C THR A 149 -8.07 -18.86 15.78
N ASN A 150 -9.28 -19.33 16.04
CA ASN A 150 -9.57 -20.21 17.17
C ASN A 150 -9.63 -21.65 16.69
N THR A 151 -8.91 -22.54 17.38
CA THR A 151 -8.96 -23.99 17.10
C THR A 151 -9.93 -24.66 18.07
N HIS A 152 -10.88 -25.41 17.53
CA HIS A 152 -11.82 -26.20 18.31
C HIS A 152 -11.55 -27.68 18.06
N THR A 153 -11.24 -28.41 19.12
CA THR A 153 -11.08 -29.86 19.08
C THR A 153 -12.43 -30.50 19.39
N SER A 154 -12.92 -31.37 18.49
CA SER A 154 -14.20 -32.04 18.65
C SER A 154 -14.13 -33.53 18.28
N GLY A 155 -14.92 -34.35 18.97
CA GLY A 155 -15.10 -35.77 18.71
C GLY A 155 -14.10 -36.70 19.41
N LEU A 156 -14.49 -37.98 19.56
CA LEU A 156 -13.69 -39.05 20.19
C LEU A 156 -12.34 -39.31 19.48
N PHE A 157 -12.23 -38.88 18.21
CA PHE A 157 -11.06 -39.07 17.34
C PHE A 157 -10.21 -37.80 17.16
N GLY A 158 -10.48 -36.72 17.91
CA GLY A 158 -9.60 -35.54 17.94
C GLY A 158 -9.62 -34.65 16.69
N GLY A 159 -10.76 -34.55 15.99
CA GLY A 159 -10.89 -33.69 14.82
C GLY A 159 -10.75 -32.20 15.18
N LYS A 160 -9.91 -31.47 14.46
CA LYS A 160 -9.73 -30.02 14.62
C LYS A 160 -10.59 -29.25 13.62
N THR A 161 -11.31 -28.24 14.11
CA THR A 161 -12.01 -27.25 13.29
C THR A 161 -11.48 -25.86 13.63
N PHE A 162 -11.53 -24.94 12.67
CA PHE A 162 -10.98 -23.60 12.80
C PHE A 162 -12.07 -22.55 12.58
N THR A 163 -12.10 -21.55 13.45
CA THR A 163 -12.94 -20.35 13.28
C THR A 163 -12.03 -19.15 13.11
N HIS A 164 -12.22 -18.38 12.04
CA HIS A 164 -11.38 -17.23 11.68
C HIS A 164 -12.13 -15.92 11.87
N ASN A 165 -11.42 -14.86 12.28
CA ASN A 165 -11.88 -13.47 12.25
C ASN A 165 -10.74 -12.59 11.72
N ILE A 166 -11.06 -11.58 10.93
CA ILE A 166 -10.09 -10.62 10.41
C ILE A 166 -10.43 -9.23 10.95
N TYR A 167 -9.46 -8.55 11.54
CA TYR A 167 -9.57 -7.16 12.00
C TYR A 167 -8.67 -6.29 11.13
N ILE A 168 -9.18 -5.18 10.60
CA ILE A 168 -8.41 -4.26 9.75
C ILE A 168 -8.57 -2.84 10.29
N LEU A 169 -7.47 -2.09 10.30
CA LEU A 169 -7.45 -0.70 10.72
C LEU A 169 -8.39 0.14 9.86
N GLY A 170 -9.25 0.94 10.50
CA GLY A 170 -10.13 1.90 9.83
C GLY A 170 -9.36 3.07 9.23
N GLY A 171 -9.91 3.64 8.15
CA GLY A 171 -9.34 4.79 7.46
C GLY A 171 -8.27 4.47 6.43
N LEU A 172 -7.98 3.18 6.17
CA LEU A 172 -7.11 2.77 5.07
C LEU A 172 -7.73 3.15 3.71
N PRO A 173 -6.98 3.70 2.77
CA PRO A 173 -7.43 3.87 1.38
C PRO A 173 -7.88 2.53 0.78
N ALA A 174 -8.94 2.51 -0.02
CA ALA A 174 -9.60 1.28 -0.49
C ALA A 174 -8.62 0.22 -1.05
N LEU A 175 -7.65 0.63 -1.86
CA LEU A 175 -6.67 -0.29 -2.44
C LEU A 175 -5.70 -0.88 -1.41
N GLU A 176 -5.31 -0.10 -0.40
CA GLU A 176 -4.48 -0.59 0.71
C GLU A 176 -5.29 -1.50 1.63
N PHE A 177 -6.56 -1.18 1.87
CA PHE A 177 -7.48 -2.05 2.59
C PHE A 177 -7.62 -3.41 1.88
N GLU A 178 -7.81 -3.43 0.56
CA GLU A 178 -7.92 -4.67 -0.22
C GLU A 178 -6.64 -5.50 -0.15
N ALA A 179 -5.47 -4.86 -0.24
CA ALA A 179 -4.18 -5.54 -0.10
C ALA A 179 -4.01 -6.16 1.30
N VAL A 180 -4.31 -5.40 2.37
CA VAL A 180 -4.27 -5.92 3.75
C VAL A 180 -5.26 -7.08 3.94
N LEU A 181 -6.48 -6.97 3.44
CA LEU A 181 -7.45 -8.06 3.53
C LEU A 181 -6.96 -9.33 2.81
N ALA A 182 -6.31 -9.19 1.65
CA ALA A 182 -5.72 -10.32 0.95
C ALA A 182 -4.60 -10.99 1.74
N HIS A 183 -3.74 -10.19 2.40
CA HIS A 183 -2.72 -10.69 3.32
C HIS A 183 -3.34 -11.50 4.46
N GLU A 184 -4.32 -10.93 5.17
CA GLU A 184 -4.96 -11.61 6.30
C GLU A 184 -5.71 -12.88 5.88
N LEU A 185 -6.31 -12.91 4.69
CA LEU A 185 -6.94 -14.11 4.16
C LEU A 185 -5.94 -15.25 3.93
N LEU A 186 -4.69 -14.96 3.55
CA LEU A 186 -3.68 -16.01 3.43
C LEU A 186 -3.24 -16.57 4.79
N HIS A 187 -3.24 -15.76 5.86
CA HIS A 187 -3.10 -16.30 7.21
C HIS A 187 -4.24 -17.27 7.56
N THR A 188 -5.49 -16.93 7.21
CA THR A 188 -6.61 -17.87 7.42
C THR A 188 -6.45 -19.16 6.62
N TRP A 189 -5.93 -19.08 5.39
CA TRP A 189 -5.64 -20.25 4.56
C TRP A 189 -4.57 -21.16 5.18
N LEU A 190 -3.44 -20.60 5.62
CA LEU A 190 -2.39 -21.37 6.30
C LEU A 190 -2.94 -22.08 7.54
N ASN A 191 -3.72 -21.36 8.34
CA ASN A 191 -4.34 -21.89 9.55
C ASN A 191 -5.38 -22.99 9.24
N GLN A 192 -6.21 -22.83 8.21
CA GLN A 192 -7.23 -23.80 7.79
C GLN A 192 -6.62 -25.15 7.38
N TYR A 193 -5.40 -25.14 6.83
CA TYR A 193 -4.64 -26.33 6.49
C TYR A 193 -3.69 -26.79 7.61
N GLY A 194 -3.65 -26.12 8.76
CA GLY A 194 -2.74 -26.49 9.86
C GLY A 194 -1.26 -26.43 9.48
N VAL A 195 -0.92 -25.57 8.50
CA VAL A 195 0.45 -25.41 8.01
C VAL A 195 1.31 -24.76 9.07
N LYS A 196 2.53 -25.29 9.26
CA LYS A 196 3.54 -24.71 10.15
C LYS A 196 4.73 -24.25 9.32
N MET A 197 5.00 -22.95 9.37
CA MET A 197 6.11 -22.28 8.68
C MET A 197 6.75 -21.31 9.66
N THR A 198 7.98 -20.88 9.36
CA THR A 198 8.62 -19.81 10.13
C THR A 198 7.89 -18.48 9.93
N ASP A 199 8.09 -17.51 10.82
CA ASP A 199 7.46 -16.18 10.67
C ASP A 199 7.82 -15.51 9.34
N PRO A 200 9.09 -15.48 8.87
CA PRO A 200 9.41 -14.87 7.57
C PRO A 200 8.75 -15.60 6.39
N GLU A 201 8.66 -16.93 6.43
CA GLU A 201 7.98 -17.68 5.38
C GLU A 201 6.46 -17.41 5.38
N THR A 202 5.85 -17.37 6.57
CA THR A 202 4.43 -17.08 6.76
C THR A 202 4.09 -15.68 6.25
N GLU A 203 4.76 -14.65 6.76
CA GLU A 203 4.54 -13.25 6.36
C GLU A 203 4.91 -13.01 4.90
N GLY A 204 5.95 -13.69 4.42
CA GLY A 204 6.33 -13.66 3.01
C GLY A 204 5.25 -14.19 2.09
N PHE A 205 4.66 -15.34 2.44
CA PHE A 205 3.56 -15.94 1.68
C PHE A 205 2.31 -15.05 1.73
N CYS A 206 1.96 -14.52 2.90
CA CYS A 206 0.83 -13.61 3.05
C CYS A 206 1.03 -12.31 2.23
N ASN A 207 2.25 -11.78 2.18
CA ASN A 207 2.59 -10.63 1.32
C ASN A 207 2.49 -10.92 -0.19
N LEU A 208 2.62 -12.18 -0.64
CA LEU A 208 2.29 -12.53 -2.02
C LEU A 208 0.81 -12.27 -2.33
N GLY A 209 -0.09 -12.47 -1.36
CA GLY A 209 -1.53 -12.17 -1.49
C GLY A 209 -1.80 -10.71 -1.78
N SER A 210 -1.23 -9.81 -0.97
CA SER A 210 -1.23 -8.36 -1.23
C SER A 210 -0.67 -8.05 -2.62
N TYR A 211 0.47 -8.64 -2.96
CA TYR A 211 1.16 -8.37 -4.20
C TYR A 211 0.35 -8.77 -5.44
N LEU A 212 -0.37 -9.90 -5.39
CA LEU A 212 -1.25 -10.35 -6.47
C LEU A 212 -2.37 -9.35 -6.74
N VAL A 213 -3.10 -8.93 -5.68
CA VAL A 213 -4.18 -7.94 -5.79
C VAL A 213 -3.67 -6.63 -6.39
N LEU A 214 -2.54 -6.12 -5.87
CA LEU A 214 -1.95 -4.88 -6.35
C LEU A 214 -1.48 -4.99 -7.80
N THR A 215 -0.95 -6.14 -8.20
CA THR A 215 -0.55 -6.41 -9.60
C THR A 215 -1.75 -6.32 -10.54
N ILE A 216 -2.91 -6.87 -10.14
CA ILE A 216 -4.14 -6.81 -10.93
C ILE A 216 -4.72 -5.39 -11.00
N ALA A 217 -4.63 -4.61 -9.90
CA ALA A 217 -5.11 -3.23 -9.90
C ALA A 217 -4.34 -2.34 -10.88
N ALA A 218 -3.04 -2.58 -11.08
CA ALA A 218 -2.18 -1.94 -12.09
C ALA A 218 -2.21 -0.39 -12.09
N THR A 219 -2.56 0.24 -10.97
CA THR A 219 -2.57 1.69 -10.84
C THR A 219 -1.23 2.21 -10.31
N LYS A 220 -0.99 3.51 -10.46
CA LYS A 220 0.15 4.18 -9.82
C LYS A 220 0.16 4.04 -8.30
N HIS A 221 -1.01 4.06 -7.66
CA HIS A 221 -1.14 3.78 -6.23
C HIS A 221 -0.72 2.34 -5.91
N ALA A 222 -1.14 1.37 -6.73
CA ALA A 222 -0.73 -0.02 -6.57
C ALA A 222 0.79 -0.18 -6.67
N GLN A 223 1.42 0.48 -7.65
CA GLN A 223 2.87 0.47 -7.82
C GLN A 223 3.61 1.01 -6.58
N GLN A 224 3.07 2.05 -5.93
CA GLN A 224 3.66 2.59 -4.70
C GLN A 224 3.55 1.62 -3.51
N LEU A 225 2.42 0.93 -3.37
CA LEU A 225 2.26 -0.11 -2.35
C LEU A 225 3.15 -1.34 -2.63
N MET A 226 3.24 -1.78 -3.89
CA MET A 226 4.13 -2.86 -4.30
C MET A 226 5.61 -2.51 -4.06
N LYS A 227 6.00 -1.26 -4.31
CA LYS A 227 7.36 -0.77 -4.00
C LYS A 227 7.65 -0.89 -2.51
N LYS A 228 6.72 -0.48 -1.65
CA LYS A 228 6.85 -0.64 -0.19
C LYS A 228 7.05 -2.10 0.23
N ILE A 229 6.27 -3.03 -0.32
CA ILE A 229 6.43 -4.47 -0.03
C ILE A 229 7.82 -4.98 -0.48
N LYS A 230 8.26 -4.61 -1.70
CA LYS A 230 9.56 -5.05 -2.25
C LYS A 230 10.76 -4.51 -1.48
N GLU A 231 10.68 -3.23 -1.10
CA GLU A 231 11.77 -2.47 -0.49
C GLU A 231 11.76 -2.51 1.05
N ASP A 232 10.78 -3.19 1.65
CA ASP A 232 10.73 -3.38 3.10
C ASP A 232 12.03 -4.06 3.58
N LYS A 233 12.67 -3.41 4.57
CA LYS A 233 13.94 -3.85 5.15
C LYS A 233 13.75 -4.85 6.28
N SER A 234 12.52 -5.11 6.70
CA SER A 234 12.20 -6.09 7.74
C SER A 234 12.75 -7.48 7.36
N PRO A 235 13.46 -8.17 8.27
CA PRO A 235 13.92 -9.53 8.04
C PRO A 235 12.76 -10.54 8.00
N VAL A 236 11.60 -10.18 8.57
CA VAL A 236 10.40 -11.03 8.56
C VAL A 236 9.54 -10.70 7.34
N TYR A 237 9.06 -9.46 7.24
CA TYR A 237 8.09 -9.08 6.21
C TYR A 237 8.73 -8.92 4.83
N GLY A 238 9.76 -8.08 4.70
CA GLY A 238 10.38 -7.76 3.43
C GLY A 238 11.27 -8.87 2.89
N ALA A 239 12.17 -9.42 3.72
CA ALA A 239 13.01 -10.54 3.30
C ALA A 239 12.20 -11.82 3.06
N GLY A 240 11.20 -12.10 3.91
CA GLY A 240 10.24 -13.18 3.69
C GLY A 240 9.49 -13.05 2.37
N PHE A 241 8.99 -11.86 2.04
CA PHE A 241 8.34 -11.60 0.75
C PHE A 241 9.28 -11.85 -0.42
N ARG A 242 10.51 -11.31 -0.40
CA ARG A 242 11.47 -11.51 -1.50
C ARG A 242 11.84 -12.98 -1.68
N HIS A 243 11.97 -13.72 -0.59
CA HIS A 243 12.17 -15.17 -0.63
C HIS A 243 10.97 -15.87 -1.29
N MET A 244 9.75 -15.66 -0.79
CA MET A 244 8.55 -16.30 -1.35
C MET A 244 8.25 -15.88 -2.80
N LEU A 245 8.59 -14.66 -3.18
CA LEU A 245 8.53 -14.21 -4.56
C LEU A 245 9.51 -14.99 -5.46
N THR A 246 10.71 -15.29 -4.96
CA THR A 246 11.67 -16.14 -5.67
C THR A 246 11.15 -17.57 -5.80
N GLU A 247 10.61 -18.12 -4.71
CA GLU A 247 10.02 -19.47 -4.70
C GLU A 247 8.91 -19.62 -5.75
N VAL A 248 7.98 -18.66 -5.82
CA VAL A 248 6.90 -18.72 -6.82
C VAL A 248 7.40 -18.51 -8.25
N GLN A 249 8.46 -17.72 -8.45
CA GLN A 249 9.09 -17.53 -9.76
C GLN A 249 9.81 -18.79 -10.25
N CYS A 250 10.46 -19.52 -9.34
CA CYS A 250 11.18 -20.76 -9.68
C CYS A 250 10.24 -21.97 -9.85
N LYS A 251 9.21 -22.09 -8.99
CA LYS A 251 8.36 -23.28 -8.90
C LYS A 251 7.02 -23.14 -9.62
N GLY A 252 6.54 -21.91 -9.78
CA GLY A 252 5.15 -21.63 -10.08
C GLY A 252 4.22 -21.89 -8.88
N TRP A 253 3.01 -21.33 -8.95
CA TRP A 253 2.03 -21.40 -7.86
C TRP A 253 1.60 -22.82 -7.50
N THR A 254 1.35 -23.67 -8.50
CA THR A 254 0.84 -25.04 -8.26
C THR A 254 1.79 -25.88 -7.41
N LEU A 255 3.09 -25.86 -7.72
CA LEU A 255 4.09 -26.60 -6.96
C LEU A 255 4.31 -25.97 -5.59
N LEU A 256 4.46 -24.64 -5.51
CA LEU A 256 4.63 -23.94 -4.24
C LEU A 256 3.49 -24.23 -3.24
N LEU A 257 2.23 -24.15 -3.69
CA LEU A 257 1.08 -24.43 -2.85
C LEU A 257 1.01 -25.89 -2.39
N THR A 258 1.41 -26.83 -3.26
CA THR A 258 1.51 -28.26 -2.90
C THR A 258 2.54 -28.48 -1.80
N GLU A 259 3.72 -27.89 -1.94
CA GLU A 259 4.79 -28.00 -0.94
C GLU A 259 4.42 -27.35 0.39
N ILE A 260 3.80 -26.17 0.36
CA ILE A 260 3.34 -25.50 1.58
C ILE A 260 2.29 -26.35 2.31
N LYS A 261 1.31 -26.91 1.59
CA LYS A 261 0.30 -27.79 2.18
C LYS A 261 0.89 -29.07 2.77
N ALA A 262 1.99 -29.58 2.23
CA ALA A 262 2.64 -30.77 2.79
C ALA A 262 3.29 -30.53 4.17
N ARG A 263 3.43 -29.26 4.60
CA ARG A 263 3.97 -28.87 5.92
C ARG A 263 2.91 -28.85 7.03
N THR A 264 1.84 -29.65 6.89
CA THR A 264 0.89 -29.90 7.97
C THR A 264 1.58 -30.69 9.08
N GLY A 265 1.41 -30.30 10.34
CA GLY A 265 1.94 -31.06 11.47
C GLY A 265 0.97 -31.19 12.62
#